data_AF-A0AAU3T6B8-F1
#
_entry.id   AF-A0AAU3T6B8-F1
#
_cell.length_a   1.000
_cell.length_b   1.000
_cell.length_c   1.000
_cell.angle_alpha   90.00
_cell.angle_beta   90.00
_cell.angle_gamma   90.00
#
_symmetry.space_group_name_H-M   'P 1'
#
loop_
_entity.id
_entity.type
_entity.pdbx_description
1 polymer ?
#
loop_
_entity_poly.entity_id
_entity_poly.type
_entity_poly.pdbx_seq_one_letter_code
_entity_poly.pdbx_strand_id
1 'polypeptide(L)'
;MVDELWQAGEMPLHDGLYRPDDTGLDLHVDGPGAFHPDAGQPIPFRIGEPFDVARAVEEHGTDEVDTCFESPLPDGSGWMSGGGGGMGNIGYLARLDADRSLQWVAVMFHSNPFVRVRYEGMSAVLTNDWGNRLTLDLLSPLLG
;
A
#
# COMPACT_ATOMS: atom_id res chain seq x y z
N MET A 1 -1.43 4.23 -17.42
CA MET A 1 -2.16 3.32 -16.50
C MET A 1 -1.41 3.34 -15.17
N VAL A 2 -1.91 2.73 -14.09
CA VAL A 2 -1.55 3.04 -12.67
C VAL A 2 -1.75 4.52 -12.29
N ASP A 3 -0.97 5.47 -12.81
CA ASP A 3 -1.15 6.90 -12.55
C ASP A 3 -2.56 7.37 -12.95
N GLU A 4 -3.05 6.97 -14.12
CA GLU A 4 -4.41 7.29 -14.57
C GLU A 4 -5.50 6.73 -13.63
N LEU A 5 -5.29 5.52 -13.09
CA LEU A 5 -6.20 4.92 -12.11
C LEU A 5 -6.16 5.73 -10.82
N TRP A 6 -4.96 6.06 -10.35
CA TRP A 6 -4.78 6.84 -9.12
C TRP A 6 -5.42 8.22 -9.21
N GLN A 7 -5.27 8.91 -10.33
CA GLN A 7 -5.93 10.21 -10.58
C GLN A 7 -7.46 10.08 -10.64
N ALA A 8 -7.98 8.91 -11.03
CA ALA A 8 -9.41 8.60 -10.99
C ALA A 8 -9.90 8.15 -9.60
N GLY A 9 -9.00 8.01 -8.62
CA GLY A 9 -9.33 7.47 -7.30
C GLY A 9 -9.47 5.95 -7.28
N GLU A 10 -8.82 5.25 -8.21
CA GLU A 10 -8.83 3.79 -8.33
C GLU A 10 -7.43 3.19 -8.12
N MET A 11 -7.40 1.90 -7.78
CA MET A 11 -6.19 1.09 -7.67
C MET A 11 -6.39 -0.28 -8.32
N PRO A 12 -5.31 -0.94 -8.79
CA PRO A 12 -5.37 -2.31 -9.27
C PRO A 12 -5.87 -3.28 -8.19
N LEU A 13 -6.75 -4.20 -8.57
CA LEU A 13 -7.32 -5.20 -7.67
C LEU A 13 -6.46 -6.48 -7.67
N HIS A 14 -5.15 -6.34 -7.42
CA HIS A 14 -4.21 -7.45 -7.30
C HIS A 14 -3.09 -7.12 -6.30
N ASP A 15 -2.61 -8.11 -5.56
CA ASP A 15 -1.53 -7.92 -4.59
C ASP A 15 -0.23 -7.46 -5.28
N GLY A 16 0.23 -6.25 -4.99
CA GLY A 16 1.40 -5.72 -5.70
C GLY A 16 1.85 -4.35 -5.26
N LEU A 17 3.10 -4.02 -5.61
CA LEU A 17 3.70 -2.69 -5.53
C LEU A 17 3.77 -2.12 -6.95
N TYR A 18 2.93 -1.12 -7.23
CA TYR A 18 2.76 -0.50 -8.53
C TYR A 18 3.41 0.88 -8.58
N ARG A 19 3.94 1.25 -9.74
CA ARG A 19 4.52 2.57 -10.01
C ARG A 19 3.80 3.29 -11.15
N PRO A 20 3.91 4.63 -11.24
CA PRO A 20 3.30 5.43 -12.31
C PRO A 20 3.75 5.06 -13.72
N ASP A 21 4.90 4.40 -13.87
CA ASP A 21 5.46 3.96 -15.14
C ASP A 21 4.96 2.58 -15.59
N ASP A 22 3.84 2.11 -15.00
CA ASP A 22 3.22 0.82 -15.26
C ASP A 22 4.11 -0.40 -14.91
N THR A 23 5.13 -0.21 -14.07
CA THR A 23 5.88 -1.32 -13.48
C THR A 23 5.24 -1.82 -12.18
N GLY A 24 5.25 -3.15 -12.00
CA GLY A 24 4.70 -3.82 -10.83
C GLY A 24 5.68 -4.86 -10.28
N LEU A 25 5.75 -4.97 -8.95
CA LEU A 25 6.37 -6.10 -8.25
C LEU A 25 5.32 -6.83 -7.44
N ASP A 26 5.36 -8.16 -7.44
CA ASP A 26 4.50 -8.96 -6.58
C ASP A 26 4.68 -8.51 -5.13
N LEU A 27 3.59 -8.48 -4.38
CA LEU A 27 3.62 -8.23 -2.95
C LEU A 27 2.86 -9.35 -2.28
N HIS A 28 3.46 -10.01 -1.31
CA HIS A 28 2.80 -11.10 -0.59
C HIS A 28 2.63 -10.73 0.87
N VAL A 29 1.39 -10.67 1.34
CA VAL A 29 1.04 -10.64 2.77
C VAL A 29 0.50 -12.01 3.13
N ASP A 30 1.15 -12.69 4.07
CA ASP A 30 0.57 -13.91 4.64
C ASP A 30 -0.73 -13.47 5.34
N GLY A 31 -1.89 -13.87 4.80
CA GLY A 31 -3.16 -13.21 5.08
C GLY A 31 -3.67 -13.32 6.52
N PRO A 32 -4.94 -12.96 6.83
CA PRO A 32 -5.42 -12.84 8.21
C PRO A 32 -5.41 -14.17 8.99
N GLY A 33 -5.14 -15.30 8.35
CA GLY A 33 -4.87 -16.58 9.04
C GLY A 33 -3.47 -16.67 9.66
N ALA A 34 -2.51 -15.85 9.21
CA ALA A 34 -1.12 -15.83 9.68
C ALA A 34 -0.90 -14.80 10.81
N PHE A 35 -1.76 -13.78 10.91
CA PHE A 35 -1.78 -12.83 12.03
C PHE A 35 -3.14 -12.89 12.74
N HIS A 36 -3.14 -13.15 14.05
CA HIS A 36 -4.36 -13.26 14.86
C HIS A 36 -5.13 -11.92 14.88
N PRO A 37 -6.45 -11.89 15.13
CA PRO A 37 -7.19 -10.65 15.46
C PRO A 37 -6.72 -9.95 16.75
N ASP A 38 -5.61 -10.38 17.36
CA ASP A 38 -5.03 -9.70 18.51
C ASP A 38 -4.25 -8.48 18.04
N ALA A 39 -4.67 -7.30 18.47
CA ALA A 39 -4.04 -6.05 18.08
C ALA A 39 -2.53 -6.00 18.38
N GLY A 40 -1.77 -5.43 17.46
CA GLY A 40 -0.34 -5.15 17.61
C GLY A 40 0.59 -6.22 17.06
N GLN A 41 0.07 -7.28 16.43
CA GLN A 41 0.90 -8.27 15.75
C GLN A 41 1.57 -7.66 14.51
N PRO A 42 2.79 -8.10 14.16
CA PRO A 42 3.41 -7.71 12.90
C PRO A 42 2.66 -8.34 11.72
N ILE A 43 2.49 -7.58 10.65
CA ILE A 43 1.99 -8.03 9.36
C ILE A 43 3.21 -8.39 8.51
N PRO A 44 3.53 -9.68 8.33
CA PRO A 44 4.63 -10.08 7.47
C PRO A 44 4.27 -9.76 6.01
N PHE A 45 5.20 -9.10 5.31
CA PHE A 45 5.07 -8.89 3.88
C PHE A 45 6.40 -9.23 3.17
N ARG A 46 6.31 -9.65 1.92
CA ARG A 46 7.47 -9.94 1.05
C ARG A 46 7.23 -9.33 -0.32
N ILE A 47 8.25 -8.68 -0.85
CA ILE A 47 8.25 -8.22 -2.25
C ILE A 47 8.80 -9.37 -3.10
N GLY A 48 8.08 -9.71 -4.17
CA GLY A 48 8.41 -10.77 -5.12
C GLY A 48 8.95 -10.24 -6.44
N GLU A 49 8.64 -10.95 -7.51
CA GLU A 49 9.18 -10.71 -8.86
C GLU A 49 8.37 -9.65 -9.62
N PRO A 50 8.92 -9.04 -10.68
CA PRO A 50 8.16 -8.19 -11.57
C PRO A 50 7.05 -8.92 -12.31
N PHE A 51 5.93 -8.25 -12.55
CA PHE A 51 4.81 -8.77 -13.34
C PHE A 51 4.25 -7.73 -14.33
N ASP A 52 3.41 -8.19 -15.25
CA ASP A 52 2.71 -7.36 -16.24
C ASP A 52 1.47 -6.72 -15.61
N VAL A 53 1.56 -5.42 -15.31
CA VAL A 53 0.49 -4.64 -14.67
C VAL A 53 -0.76 -4.57 -15.53
N ALA A 54 -0.61 -4.41 -16.84
CA ALA A 54 -1.76 -4.33 -17.76
C ALA A 54 -2.58 -5.61 -17.71
N ARG A 55 -1.88 -6.75 -17.74
CA ARG A 55 -2.49 -8.06 -17.64
C ARG A 55 -3.15 -8.29 -16.28
N ALA A 56 -2.51 -7.89 -15.18
CA ALA A 56 -3.10 -8.02 -13.85
C ALA A 56 -4.39 -7.21 -13.72
N VAL A 57 -4.42 -5.98 -14.25
CA VAL A 57 -5.63 -5.14 -14.26
C VAL A 57 -6.72 -5.74 -15.16
N GLU A 58 -6.38 -6.30 -16.32
CA GLU A 58 -7.35 -6.99 -17.18
C GLU A 58 -7.95 -8.23 -16.51
N GLU A 59 -7.11 -9.04 -15.83
CA GLU A 59 -7.52 -10.28 -15.18
C GLU A 59 -8.33 -10.06 -13.90
N HIS A 60 -7.99 -9.02 -13.13
CA HIS A 60 -8.54 -8.81 -11.79
C HIS A 60 -9.41 -7.56 -11.63
N GLY A 61 -9.30 -6.60 -12.54
CA GLY A 61 -10.01 -5.32 -12.46
C GLY A 61 -9.35 -4.29 -11.55
N THR A 62 -10.16 -3.32 -11.14
CA THR A 62 -9.78 -2.19 -10.28
C THR A 62 -10.77 -2.05 -9.13
N ASP A 63 -10.39 -1.30 -8.11
CA ASP A 63 -11.25 -0.95 -6.98
C ASP A 63 -11.02 0.51 -6.56
N GLU A 64 -12.00 1.10 -5.90
CA GLU A 64 -11.93 2.47 -5.39
C GLU A 64 -10.93 2.57 -4.23
N VAL A 65 -10.20 3.68 -4.17
CA VAL A 65 -9.30 4.02 -3.08
C VAL A 65 -10.11 4.66 -1.95
N ASP A 66 -10.28 3.94 -0.83
CA ASP A 66 -10.88 4.49 0.38
C ASP A 66 -9.79 4.94 1.38
N THR A 67 -9.42 6.21 1.30
CA THR A 67 -8.33 6.81 2.09
C THR A 67 -8.74 7.06 3.54
N CYS A 68 -8.03 6.40 4.46
CA CYS A 68 -8.22 6.61 5.91
C CYS A 68 -7.27 7.66 6.47
N PHE A 69 -6.05 7.78 5.93
CA PHE A 69 -5.10 8.80 6.36
C PHE A 69 -4.20 9.27 5.22
N GLU A 70 -3.76 10.53 5.34
CA GLU A 70 -2.60 11.08 4.67
C GLU A 70 -1.71 11.76 5.71
N SER A 71 -0.39 11.59 5.61
CA SER A 71 0.56 12.14 6.57
C SER A 71 1.84 12.59 5.86
N PRO A 72 2.35 13.80 6.13
CA PRO A 72 3.59 14.26 5.51
C PRO A 72 4.76 13.37 5.94
N LEU A 73 5.71 13.13 5.04
CA LEU A 73 6.93 12.40 5.36
C LEU A 73 7.84 13.23 6.28
N PRO A 74 8.59 12.61 7.21
CA PRO A 74 9.43 13.34 8.17
C PRO A 74 10.54 14.20 7.56
N ASP A 75 11.02 13.82 6.38
CA ASP A 75 12.07 14.54 5.62
C ASP A 75 11.50 15.65 4.72
N GLY A 76 10.16 15.77 4.64
CA GLY A 76 9.48 16.72 3.78
C GLY A 76 9.48 16.37 2.29
N SER A 77 9.90 15.15 1.91
CA SER A 77 9.98 14.76 0.50
C SER A 77 8.63 14.48 -0.16
N GLY A 78 7.54 14.49 0.60
CA GLY A 78 6.22 14.08 0.11
C GLY A 78 5.29 13.62 1.22
N TRP A 79 4.41 12.68 0.89
CA TRP A 79 3.36 12.19 1.77
C TRP A 79 3.27 10.67 1.76
N MET A 80 2.77 10.13 2.86
CA MET A 80 2.29 8.76 2.97
C MET A 80 0.76 8.78 3.01
N SER A 81 0.13 7.98 2.15
CA SER A 81 -1.31 7.71 2.19
C SER A 81 -1.56 6.26 2.55
N GLY A 82 -2.70 5.98 3.17
CA GLY A 82 -3.14 4.62 3.38
C GLY A 82 -4.62 4.52 3.70
N GLY A 83 -5.14 3.32 3.49
CA GLY A 83 -6.56 3.05 3.58
C GLY A 83 -6.85 1.63 3.14
N GLY A 84 -8.00 1.43 2.53
CA GLY A 84 -8.41 0.11 2.04
C GLY A 84 -9.27 0.17 0.79
N GLY A 85 -9.91 -0.97 0.51
CA GLY A 85 -10.85 -1.14 -0.59
C GLY A 85 -11.88 -2.23 -0.28
N GLY A 86 -12.96 -2.25 -1.05
CA GLY A 86 -13.96 -3.32 -1.08
C GLY A 86 -14.56 -3.72 0.27
N MET A 87 -14.50 -5.02 0.58
CA MET A 87 -15.17 -5.69 1.72
C MET A 87 -14.38 -5.62 3.04
N GLY A 88 -13.41 -4.72 3.18
CA GLY A 88 -12.64 -4.53 4.42
C GLY A 88 -11.52 -5.55 4.64
N ASN A 89 -11.19 -6.37 3.64
CA ASN A 89 -10.03 -7.25 3.65
C ASN A 89 -8.78 -6.61 3.00
N ILE A 90 -8.99 -5.65 2.10
CA ILE A 90 -7.94 -5.00 1.32
C ILE A 90 -7.41 -3.79 2.07
N GLY A 91 -6.09 -3.70 2.21
CA GLY A 91 -5.39 -2.48 2.58
C GLY A 91 -4.54 -1.97 1.42
N TYR A 92 -4.37 -0.65 1.38
CA TYR A 92 -3.40 -0.03 0.49
C TYR A 92 -2.51 0.93 1.26
N LEU A 93 -1.31 1.14 0.73
CA LEU A 93 -0.35 2.15 1.17
C LEU A 93 0.21 2.83 -0.06
N ALA A 94 0.36 4.15 -0.05
CA ALA A 94 0.97 4.87 -1.16
C ALA A 94 1.98 5.90 -0.68
N ARG A 95 3.08 6.05 -1.41
CA ARG A 95 3.97 7.21 -1.29
C ARG A 95 3.64 8.19 -2.40
N LEU A 96 3.50 9.45 -2.01
CA LEU A 96 3.23 10.56 -2.89
C LEU A 96 4.38 11.56 -2.83
N ASP A 97 4.62 12.27 -3.92
CA ASP A 97 5.54 13.41 -3.96
C ASP A 97 4.93 14.63 -3.21
N ALA A 98 5.71 15.70 -3.08
CA ALA A 98 5.29 16.94 -2.43
C ALA A 98 4.06 17.60 -3.10
N ASP A 99 3.90 17.40 -4.42
CA ASP A 99 2.73 17.85 -5.19
C ASP A 99 1.56 16.86 -5.18
N ARG A 100 1.69 15.77 -4.42
CA ARG A 100 0.74 14.64 -4.31
C ARG A 100 0.65 13.74 -5.54
N SER A 101 1.59 13.84 -6.49
CA SER A 101 1.71 12.83 -7.55
C SER A 101 2.09 11.48 -6.95
N LEU A 102 1.58 10.40 -7.55
CA LEU A 102 1.92 9.05 -7.10
C LEU A 102 3.42 8.78 -7.32
N GLN A 103 4.10 8.21 -6.33
CA GLN A 103 5.42 7.58 -6.51
C GLN A 103 5.31 6.06 -6.57
N TRP A 104 4.50 5.48 -5.69
CA TRP A 104 4.11 4.08 -5.74
C TRP A 104 2.84 3.84 -4.91
N VAL A 105 2.11 2.78 -5.23
CA VAL A 105 1.01 2.25 -4.42
C VAL A 105 1.21 0.75 -4.20
N ALA A 106 1.10 0.31 -2.96
CA ALA A 106 1.11 -1.08 -2.55
C ALA A 106 -0.32 -1.50 -2.19
N VAL A 107 -0.85 -2.52 -2.88
CA VAL A 107 -2.18 -3.10 -2.63
C VAL A 107 -2.02 -4.48 -2.01
N MET A 108 -2.79 -4.76 -0.96
CA MET A 108 -2.68 -5.96 -0.13
C MET A 108 -4.07 -6.49 0.25
N PHE A 109 -4.51 -7.59 -0.35
CA PHE A 109 -5.83 -8.19 -0.23
C PHE A 109 -6.16 -8.74 1.15
N HIS A 110 -5.13 -9.00 1.91
CA HIS A 110 -5.22 -9.71 3.17
C HIS A 110 -4.53 -8.96 4.30
N SER A 111 -4.44 -7.63 4.20
CA SER A 111 -3.86 -6.80 5.27
C SER A 111 -4.89 -6.07 6.11
N ASN A 112 -6.16 -6.04 5.68
CA ASN A 112 -7.18 -5.08 6.12
C ASN A 112 -6.78 -3.60 5.86
N PRO A 113 -7.74 -2.65 5.89
CA PRO A 113 -7.47 -1.23 5.69
C PRO A 113 -6.46 -0.66 6.68
N PHE A 114 -5.51 0.14 6.20
CA PHE A 114 -4.58 0.89 7.05
C PHE A 114 -5.17 2.21 7.50
N VAL A 115 -5.29 2.43 8.81
CA VAL A 115 -6.03 3.58 9.37
C VAL A 115 -5.15 4.66 9.97
N ARG A 116 -3.85 4.39 10.17
CA ARG A 116 -2.88 5.38 10.67
C ARG A 116 -1.45 5.01 10.34
N VAL A 117 -0.59 6.02 10.32
CA VAL A 117 0.87 5.90 10.29
C VAL A 117 1.48 6.66 11.47
N ARG A 118 2.59 6.13 12.00
CA ARG A 118 3.50 6.83 12.91
C ARG A 118 4.92 6.64 12.42
N TYR A 119 5.72 7.69 12.46
CA TYR A 119 7.11 7.62 12.04
C TYR A 119 8.06 7.40 13.23
N GLU A 120 9.08 6.58 12.98
CA GLU A 120 10.24 6.35 13.86
C GLU A 120 11.51 6.64 13.05
N GLY A 121 11.89 7.92 12.95
CA GLY A 121 12.89 8.35 11.98
C GLY A 121 12.36 8.18 10.55
N MET A 122 13.10 7.45 9.70
CA MET A 122 12.68 7.10 8.35
C MET A 122 11.97 5.74 8.25
N SER A 123 11.56 5.18 9.39
CA SER A 123 10.68 4.02 9.42
C SER A 123 9.22 4.47 9.57
N ALA A 124 8.34 4.03 8.67
CA ALA A 124 6.90 4.21 8.83
C ALA A 124 6.30 2.97 9.52
N VAL A 125 5.61 3.17 10.64
CA VAL A 125 4.87 2.13 11.36
C VAL A 125 3.38 2.35 11.10
N LEU A 126 2.81 1.47 10.29
CA LEU A 126 1.45 1.55 9.79
C LEU A 126 0.56 0.61 10.59
N THR A 127 -0.64 1.04 10.94
CA THR A 127 -1.58 0.23 11.72
C THR A 127 -2.85 0.00 10.92
N ASN A 128 -3.29 -1.24 10.79
CA ASN A 128 -4.58 -1.58 10.20
C ASN A 128 -5.74 -1.38 11.19
N ASP A 129 -6.98 -1.50 10.70
CA ASP A 129 -8.20 -1.35 11.51
C ASP A 129 -8.34 -2.39 12.64
N TRP A 130 -7.65 -3.53 12.55
CA TRP A 130 -7.54 -4.53 13.63
C TRP A 130 -6.39 -4.25 14.61
N GLY A 131 -5.62 -3.18 14.40
CA GLY A 131 -4.52 -2.78 15.26
C GLY A 131 -3.17 -3.45 14.97
N ASN A 132 -3.10 -4.31 13.95
CA ASN A 132 -1.88 -4.96 13.49
C ASN A 132 -0.96 -3.99 12.75
N ARG A 133 0.34 -4.29 12.73
CA ARG A 133 1.38 -3.33 12.36
C ARG A 133 2.21 -3.81 11.20
N LEU A 134 2.38 -2.95 10.21
CA LEU A 134 3.35 -3.12 9.13
C LEU A 134 4.42 -2.04 9.29
N THR A 135 5.69 -2.40 9.19
CA THR A 135 6.80 -1.43 9.26
C THR A 135 7.48 -1.35 7.90
N LEU A 136 7.59 -0.14 7.35
CA LEU A 136 8.31 0.14 6.11
C LEU A 136 9.58 0.94 6.41
N ASP A 137 10.69 0.53 5.79
CA ASP A 137 11.89 1.36 5.69
C ASP A 137 11.76 2.26 4.45
N LEU A 138 11.58 3.57 4.67
CA LEU A 138 11.39 4.56 3.62
C LEU A 138 12.67 4.89 2.85
N LEU A 139 13.82 4.38 3.30
CA LEU A 139 15.11 4.47 2.59
C LEU A 139 15.36 3.27 1.68
N SER A 140 14.50 2.24 1.72
CA SER A 140 14.59 1.11 0.80
C SER A 140 14.48 1.61 -0.64
N PRO A 141 15.39 1.25 -1.56
CA PRO A 141 15.31 1.69 -2.96
C PRO A 141 14.06 1.20 -3.69
N LEU A 142 13.35 0.21 -3.12
CA LEU A 142 12.08 -0.27 -3.67
C LEU A 142 10.91 0.65 -3.30
N LEU A 143 11.04 1.39 -2.19
CA LEU A 143 10.02 2.25 -1.59
C LEU A 143 10.45 3.74 -1.53
N GLY A 144 11.68 4.00 -2.00
CA GLY A 144 12.46 5.24 -1.93
C GLY A 144 12.27 6.13 -3.14
#